data_AF-A0A1L9AVR1-F1
#
_entry.id   AF-A0A1L9AVR1-F1
#
_cell.length_a   1.000
_cell.length_b   1.000
_cell.length_c   1.000
_cell.angle_alpha   90.00
_cell.angle_beta   90.00
_cell.angle_gamma   90.00
#
_symmetry.space_group_name_H-M   'P 1'
#
loop_
_entity.id
_entity.type
_entity.pdbx_description
1 polymer ?
#
loop_
_entity_poly.entity_id
_entity_poly.type
_entity_poly.pdbx_seq_one_letter_code
_entity_poly.pdbx_strand_id
1 'polypeptide(L)'
;METNMSVIKHEISSSDAQALRAMRAMFAGAPKLKFEPASRAAFDELIARTPPPETISFEQGEVGGVPGWWCRPKHADDTAVVLYPGRVSDDL
;
A
#
# COMPACT_ATOMS: atom_id res chain seq x y z
N MET A 1 -0.95 -29.56 10.69
CA MET A 1 0.25 -28.87 10.19
C MET A 1 0.06 -27.41 10.56
N GLU A 2 0.66 -26.96 11.67
CA GLU A 2 0.51 -25.58 12.14
C GLU A 2 1.36 -24.66 11.26
N THR A 3 0.70 -23.82 10.45
CA THR A 3 1.38 -22.78 9.68
C THR A 3 1.79 -21.68 10.65
N ASN A 4 3.06 -21.71 11.07
CA ASN A 4 3.61 -20.66 11.92
C ASN A 4 3.67 -19.35 11.12
N MET A 5 2.72 -18.44 11.34
CA MET A 5 2.73 -17.13 10.68
C MET A 5 3.90 -16.30 11.22
N SER A 6 5.02 -16.29 10.50
CA SER A 6 6.14 -15.41 10.82
C SER A 6 5.76 -13.97 10.46
N VAL A 7 5.70 -13.11 11.47
CA VAL A 7 5.54 -11.68 11.28
C VAL A 7 6.90 -11.11 10.86
N ILE A 8 7.08 -10.83 9.57
CA ILE A 8 8.26 -10.15 9.05
C ILE A 8 8.05 -8.65 9.20
N LYS A 9 8.92 -7.98 9.96
CA LYS A 9 8.95 -6.52 10.10
C LYS A 9 10.16 -5.96 9.38
N HIS A 10 9.93 -5.00 8.49
CA HIS A 10 11.00 -4.24 7.85
C HIS A 10 11.23 -2.95 8.65
N GLU A 11 12.48 -2.69 9.01
CA GLU A 11 12.85 -1.45 9.69
C GLU A 11 12.67 -0.26 8.76
N ILE A 12 12.18 0.85 9.32
CA ILE A 12 12.04 2.09 8.57
C ILE A 12 13.42 2.70 8.30
N SER A 13 13.69 3.07 7.05
CA SER A 13 14.94 3.76 6.72
C SER A 13 14.98 5.18 7.32
N SER A 14 16.18 5.75 7.48
CA SER A 14 16.32 7.13 7.95
C SER A 14 15.66 8.15 7.01
N SER A 15 15.70 7.89 5.70
CA SER A 15 15.03 8.71 4.68
C SER A 15 13.51 8.65 4.81
N ASP A 16 12.95 7.45 5.00
CA ASP A 16 11.50 7.30 5.19
C ASP A 16 11.04 7.98 6.48
N ALA A 17 11.82 7.85 7.56
CA ALA A 17 11.53 8.52 8.82
C ALA A 17 11.53 10.05 8.67
N GLN A 18 12.42 10.61 7.85
CA GLN A 18 12.45 12.04 7.55
C GLN A 18 11.25 12.46 6.69
N ALA A 19 10.91 11.70 5.65
CA ALA A 19 9.75 11.95 4.81
C ALA A 19 8.45 11.93 5.62
N LEU A 20 8.28 10.95 6.52
CA LEU A 20 7.11 10.87 7.42
C LEU A 20 7.03 12.06 8.37
N ARG A 21 8.16 12.54 8.92
CA ARG A 21 8.18 13.74 9.76
C ARG A 21 7.74 14.98 8.98
N ALA A 22 8.27 15.15 7.76
CA ALA A 22 7.89 16.27 6.89
C ALA A 22 6.40 16.22 6.54
N MET A 23 5.90 15.06 6.14
CA MET A 23 4.48 14.84 5.84
C MET A 23 3.60 15.19 7.05
N ARG A 24 3.92 14.68 8.25
CA ARG A 24 3.15 14.99 9.47
C ARG A 24 3.16 16.48 9.81
N ALA A 25 4.29 17.15 9.64
CA ALA A 25 4.38 18.60 9.86
C ALA A 25 3.47 19.39 8.89
N MET A 26 3.41 18.98 7.62
CA MET A 26 2.52 19.60 6.62
C MET A 26 1.04 19.47 6.98
N PHE A 27 0.64 18.33 7.57
CA PHE A 27 -0.76 18.07 7.93
C PHE A 27 -1.14 18.50 9.35
N ALA A 28 -0.20 18.98 10.17
CA ALA A 28 -0.46 19.29 11.59
C ALA A 28 -1.57 20.34 11.82
N GLY A 29 -1.80 21.24 10.86
CA GLY A 29 -2.87 22.24 10.90
C GLY A 29 -4.06 21.95 9.98
N ALA A 30 -4.04 20.84 9.24
CA ALA A 30 -5.10 20.51 8.30
C ALA A 30 -6.32 19.90 9.04
N PRO A 31 -7.56 20.13 8.57
CA PRO A 31 -8.71 19.38 9.04
C PRO A 31 -8.46 17.87 8.93
N LYS A 32 -8.98 17.09 9.88
CA LYS A 32 -8.90 15.62 9.80
C LYS A 32 -9.45 15.15 8.46
N LEU A 33 -8.64 14.38 7.73
CA LEU A 33 -9.06 13.72 6.51
C LEU A 33 -10.18 12.74 6.85
N LYS A 34 -11.34 12.91 6.23
CA LYS A 34 -12.41 11.91 6.25
C LYS A 34 -12.24 10.98 5.07
N PHE A 35 -12.01 9.70 5.37
CA PHE A 35 -11.90 8.65 4.35
C PHE A 35 -13.28 8.03 4.13
N GLU A 36 -14.13 8.77 3.41
CA GLU A 36 -15.46 8.32 3.00
C GLU A 36 -15.42 7.82 1.55
N PRO A 37 -16.41 7.04 1.08
CA PRO A 37 -16.46 6.60 -0.32
C PRO A 37 -16.33 7.75 -1.34
N ALA A 38 -16.88 8.92 -1.02
CA ALA A 38 -16.75 10.13 -1.85
C ALA A 38 -15.29 10.64 -1.96
N SER A 39 -14.43 10.34 -0.99
CA SER A 39 -13.01 10.71 -0.98
C SER A 39 -12.16 9.81 -1.89
N ARG A 40 -12.73 8.75 -2.48
CA ARG A 40 -11.99 7.75 -3.26
C ARG A 40 -11.25 8.37 -4.44
N ALA A 41 -11.88 9.25 -5.20
CA ALA A 41 -11.25 9.90 -6.35
C ALA A 41 -10.02 10.73 -5.94
N ALA A 42 -10.15 11.55 -4.88
CA ALA A 42 -9.05 12.34 -4.35
C ALA A 42 -7.90 11.45 -3.81
N PHE A 43 -8.24 10.30 -3.22
CA PHE A 43 -7.25 9.31 -2.80
C PHE A 43 -6.52 8.70 -4.01
N ASP A 44 -7.24 8.26 -5.04
CA ASP A 44 -6.65 7.70 -6.26
C ASP A 44 -5.72 8.73 -6.94
N GLU A 45 -6.11 10.00 -7.02
CA GLU A 45 -5.27 11.08 -7.55
C GLU A 45 -3.99 11.28 -6.73
N LEU A 46 -4.09 11.22 -5.40
CA LEU A 46 -2.93 11.33 -4.52
C LEU A 46 -1.96 10.16 -4.74
N ILE A 47 -2.46 8.93 -4.81
CA ILE A 47 -1.64 7.73 -5.05
C ILE A 47 -1.01 7.77 -6.44
N ALA A 48 -1.74 8.20 -7.47
CA ALA A 48 -1.25 8.29 -8.84
C ALA A 48 -0.07 9.27 -9.04
N ARG A 49 0.20 10.16 -8.07
CA ARG A 49 1.41 11.02 -8.09
C ARG A 49 2.71 10.24 -7.90
N THR A 50 2.63 9.02 -7.39
CA THR A 50 3.78 8.11 -7.31
C THR A 50 3.71 7.14 -8.48
N PRO A 51 4.48 7.36 -9.55
CA PRO A 51 4.48 6.43 -10.67
C PRO A 51 5.04 5.08 -10.22
N PRO A 52 4.53 3.97 -10.78
CA PRO A 52 5.11 2.65 -10.52
C PRO A 52 6.56 2.59 -11.04
N PRO A 53 7.45 1.83 -10.38
CA PRO A 53 8.79 1.59 -10.89
C PRO A 53 8.76 0.90 -12.27
N GLU A 54 9.62 1.32 -13.19
CA GLU A 54 9.75 0.72 -14.55
C GLU A 54 10.10 -0.77 -14.52
N THR A 55 10.65 -1.24 -13.41
CA THR A 55 11.06 -2.63 -13.21
C THR A 55 9.93 -3.55 -12.76
N ILE A 56 8.69 -3.06 -12.70
CA ILE A 56 7.50 -3.83 -12.32
C ILE A 56 6.52 -3.88 -13.50
N SER A 57 6.08 -5.09 -13.87
CA SER A 57 4.97 -5.29 -14.81
C SER A 57 3.67 -5.56 -14.06
N PHE A 58 2.55 -5.18 -14.70
CA PHE A 58 1.21 -5.33 -14.15
C PHE A 58 0.34 -6.14 -15.11
N GLU A 59 -0.36 -7.14 -14.59
CA GLU A 59 -1.29 -7.98 -15.35
C GLU A 59 -2.59 -8.13 -14.57
N GLN A 60 -3.74 -8.03 -15.25
CA GLN A 60 -5.02 -8.36 -14.61
C GLN A 60 -5.10 -9.86 -14.33
N GLY A 61 -5.66 -10.22 -13.19
CA GLY A 61 -5.83 -11.61 -12.81
C GLY A 61 -6.94 -11.81 -11.79
N GLU A 62 -7.11 -13.07 -11.40
CA GLU A 62 -8.10 -13.48 -10.42
C GLU A 62 -7.48 -14.55 -9.50
N VAL A 63 -7.75 -14.45 -8.20
CA VAL A 63 -7.37 -15.47 -7.22
C VAL A 63 -8.61 -15.84 -6.43
N GLY A 64 -9.06 -17.09 -6.57
CA GLY A 64 -10.22 -17.61 -5.83
C GLY A 64 -11.51 -16.82 -6.06
N GLY A 65 -11.77 -16.34 -7.29
CA GLY A 65 -12.96 -15.53 -7.60
C GLY A 65 -12.82 -14.04 -7.35
N VAL A 66 -11.70 -13.58 -6.76
CA VAL A 66 -11.47 -12.16 -6.46
C VAL A 66 -10.61 -11.54 -7.56
N PRO A 67 -11.11 -10.55 -8.32
CA PRO A 67 -10.33 -9.87 -9.33
C PRO A 67 -9.25 -8.99 -8.70
N GLY A 68 -8.10 -8.89 -9.36
CA GLY A 68 -6.98 -8.11 -8.87
C GLY A 68 -5.92 -7.88 -9.94
N TRP A 69 -4.74 -7.47 -9.48
CA TRP A 69 -3.57 -7.23 -10.32
C TRP A 69 -2.39 -8.04 -9.82
N TRP A 70 -1.76 -8.77 -10.74
CA TRP A 70 -0.42 -9.31 -10.53
C TRP A 70 0.60 -8.21 -10.76
N CYS A 71 1.34 -7.84 -9.71
CA CYS A 71 2.48 -6.93 -9.78
C CYS A 71 3.76 -7.76 -9.76
N ARG A 72 4.50 -7.83 -10.87
CA ARG A 72 5.69 -8.69 -11.01
C ARG A 72 6.97 -7.88 -11.16
N PRO A 73 7.84 -7.87 -10.15
CA PRO A 73 9.21 -7.35 -10.29
C PRO A 73 10.00 -8.15 -11.33
N LYS A 74 10.89 -7.48 -12.07
CA LYS A 74 11.77 -8.10 -13.08
C LYS A 74 12.60 -9.29 -12.58
N HIS A 75 12.91 -9.32 -11.30
CA HIS A 75 13.72 -10.36 -10.65
C HIS A 75 12.94 -11.05 -9.51
N ALA A 76 11.63 -11.25 -9.69
CA ALA A 76 10.83 -12.02 -8.76
C ALA A 76 11.32 -13.47 -8.66
N ASP A 77 11.21 -14.06 -7.46
CA ASP A 77 11.36 -15.50 -7.25
C ASP A 77 10.00 -16.22 -7.44
N ASP A 78 9.95 -17.52 -7.16
CA ASP A 78 8.74 -18.32 -7.30
C ASP A 78 7.72 -18.11 -6.15
N THR A 79 7.95 -17.13 -5.27
CA THR A 79 7.03 -16.83 -4.17
C THR A 79 5.94 -15.85 -4.61
N ALA A 80 4.78 -15.96 -3.95
CA ALA A 80 3.66 -15.04 -4.16
C ALA A 80 3.13 -14.55 -2.82
N VAL A 81 2.76 -13.26 -2.77
CA VAL A 81 2.19 -12.63 -1.59
C VAL A 81 0.87 -11.98 -1.97
N VAL A 82 -0.17 -12.22 -1.17
CA VAL A 82 -1.43 -11.50 -1.29
C VAL A 82 -1.32 -10.20 -0.49
N LEU A 83 -1.31 -9.07 -1.20
CA LEU A 83 -1.38 -7.75 -0.58
C LEU A 83 -2.84 -7.34 -0.40
N TYR A 84 -3.27 -7.14 0.86
CA TYR A 84 -4.57 -6.59 1.19
C TYR A 84 -4.40 -5.12 1.66
N PRO A 85 -4.63 -4.12 0.79
CA PRO A 85 -4.41 -2.72 1.12
C PRO A 85 -5.48 -2.20 2.09
N GLY A 86 -5.16 -2.23 3.39
CA GLY A 86 -5.86 -1.51 4.46
C GLY A 86 -7.26 -2.00 4.81
N ARG A 87 -7.49 -2.36 6.08
CA ARG A 87 -8.83 -2.28 6.68
C ARG A 87 -9.05 -0.85 7.17
N VAL A 88 -10.21 -0.27 6.85
CA VAL A 88 -10.75 0.80 7.70
C VAL A 88 -11.15 0.11 9.00
N SER A 89 -10.37 0.29 10.07
CA SER A 89 -10.85 -0.06 11.41
C SER A 89 -11.81 1.03 11.84
N ASP A 90 -13.02 0.65 12.26
CA ASP A 90 -14.04 1.59 12.77
C ASP A 90 -13.62 2.28 14.10
N ASP A 91 -12.47 1.91 14.66
CA ASP A 91 -11.92 2.46 15.90
C ASP A 91 -10.85 3.54 15.63
N LEU A 92 -11.27 4.77 15.26
CA LEU A 92 -10.49 6.02 15.43
C LEU A 92 -11.40 7.25 15.59
#